data_AF-A0A7S2K5L7-F1
#
_entry.id   AF-A0A7S2K5L7-F1
#
_cell.length_a   1.000
_cell.length_b   1.000
_cell.length_c   1.000
_cell.angle_alpha   90.00
_cell.angle_beta   90.00
_cell.angle_gamma   90.00
#
_symmetry.space_group_name_H-M   'P 1'
#
loop_
_entity.id
_entity.type
_entity.pdbx_description
1 polymer ?
#
loop_
_entity_poly.entity_id
_entity_poly.type
_entity_poly.pdbx_seq_one_letter_code
_entity_poly.pdbx_strand_id
1 'polypeptide(L)'
;HHPVRVCQELNQQKKSAAEIWVDNFDRILEASRHPNDKEYTLQNHYKSMLLALPPSMLRSALKSRPKASDLKRLLDKVERRRIDPENNPPLIVLVMGGSVTEGSHCKEPDISNGRGCAWSFRLGEMMNQLFGFDAIHVVNIASGGTSSAQGVAIVKYWLYPDSILPHGPDIIVNAYGANDSNVWSASSLEEMERFVEVTRKTFEGL
;
A
#
# COMPACT_ATOMS: atom_id res chain seq x y z
N HIS A 1 -16.64 0.32 -27.50
CA HIS A 1 -16.31 -0.68 -26.46
C HIS A 1 -16.59 -0.08 -25.10
N HIS A 2 -17.49 -0.66 -24.31
CA HIS A 2 -17.67 -0.21 -22.92
C HIS A 2 -16.46 -0.65 -22.10
N PRO A 3 -15.81 0.25 -21.33
CA PRO A 3 -14.73 -0.15 -20.45
C PRO A 3 -15.28 -1.15 -19.44
N VAL A 4 -14.68 -2.33 -19.40
CA VAL A 4 -14.98 -3.32 -18.37
C VAL A 4 -14.54 -2.69 -17.05
N ARG A 5 -15.49 -2.46 -16.14
CA ARG A 5 -15.17 -1.90 -14.83
C ARG A 5 -14.18 -2.82 -14.13
N VAL A 6 -13.22 -2.28 -13.37
CA VAL A 6 -12.29 -3.09 -12.56
C VAL A 6 -13.00 -4.20 -11.75
N CYS A 7 -14.19 -3.91 -11.20
CA CYS A 7 -14.99 -4.91 -10.46
C CYS A 7 -15.67 -5.98 -11.34
N GLN A 8 -15.87 -5.72 -12.63
CA GLN A 8 -16.44 -6.66 -13.59
C GLN A 8 -15.39 -7.61 -14.15
N GLU A 9 -14.14 -7.18 -14.32
CA GLU A 9 -13.00 -8.06 -14.67
C GLU A 9 -12.80 -9.16 -13.64
N LEU A 10 -13.15 -8.87 -12.40
CA LEU A 10 -13.10 -9.81 -11.30
C LEU A 10 -14.20 -10.91 -11.40
N ASN A 11 -15.19 -10.80 -12.30
CA ASN A 11 -16.24 -11.78 -12.62
C ASN A 11 -16.67 -12.68 -11.44
N GLN A 12 -17.23 -12.03 -10.40
CA GLN A 12 -17.08 -12.51 -9.03
C GLN A 12 -18.37 -12.65 -8.23
N GLN A 13 -19.53 -12.71 -8.89
CA GLN A 13 -20.81 -12.64 -8.18
C GLN A 13 -21.08 -13.80 -7.18
N LYS A 14 -20.20 -14.82 -7.09
CA LYS A 14 -20.35 -15.93 -6.14
C LYS A 14 -19.06 -16.42 -5.46
N LYS A 15 -17.90 -15.79 -5.69
CA LYS A 15 -16.62 -16.24 -5.11
C LYS A 15 -16.30 -15.46 -3.84
N SER A 16 -15.88 -16.16 -2.80
CA SER A 16 -15.30 -15.57 -1.60
C SER A 16 -13.93 -14.94 -1.89
N ALA A 17 -13.50 -13.98 -1.07
CA ALA A 17 -12.16 -13.38 -1.18
C ALA A 17 -11.02 -14.43 -1.18
N ALA A 18 -11.22 -15.55 -0.48
CA ALA A 18 -10.27 -16.65 -0.44
C ALA A 18 -10.18 -17.38 -1.78
N GLU A 19 -11.33 -17.71 -2.39
CA GLU A 19 -11.37 -18.33 -3.72
C GLU A 19 -10.77 -17.41 -4.77
N ILE A 20 -11.07 -16.11 -4.70
CA ILE A 20 -10.49 -15.10 -5.59
C ILE A 20 -8.97 -15.06 -5.46
N TRP A 21 -8.45 -15.07 -4.23
CA TRP A 21 -7.01 -15.10 -3.97
C TRP A 21 -6.35 -16.33 -4.58
N VAL A 22 -6.92 -17.52 -4.32
CA VAL A 22 -6.41 -18.79 -4.84
C VAL A 22 -6.45 -18.82 -6.36
N ASP A 23 -7.56 -18.41 -6.97
CA ASP A 23 -7.74 -18.40 -8.42
C ASP A 23 -6.78 -17.43 -9.13
N ASN A 24 -6.31 -16.40 -8.43
CA ASN A 24 -5.37 -15.41 -8.96
C ASN A 24 -3.97 -15.59 -8.38
N PHE A 25 -3.67 -16.70 -7.68
CA PHE A 25 -2.43 -16.87 -6.94
C PHE A 25 -1.19 -16.73 -7.85
N ASP A 26 -1.19 -17.41 -9.00
CA ASP A 26 -0.06 -17.33 -9.94
C ASP A 26 0.12 -15.92 -10.51
N ARG A 27 -0.98 -15.21 -10.74
CA ARG A 27 -0.95 -13.82 -11.23
C ARG A 27 -0.46 -12.85 -10.15
N ILE A 28 -0.82 -13.08 -8.88
CA ILE A 28 -0.31 -12.33 -7.73
C ILE A 28 1.17 -12.63 -7.52
N LEU A 29 1.57 -13.91 -7.62
CA LEU A 29 2.95 -14.33 -7.50
C LEU A 29 3.80 -13.65 -8.58
N GLU A 30 3.39 -13.72 -9.85
CA GLU A 30 4.09 -13.02 -10.94
C GLU A 30 4.10 -11.50 -10.71
N ALA A 31 2.97 -10.91 -10.31
CA ALA A 31 2.89 -9.48 -10.02
C ALA A 31 3.80 -9.04 -8.86
N SER A 32 4.11 -9.94 -7.92
CA SER A 32 5.00 -9.66 -6.79
C SER A 32 6.49 -9.67 -7.16
N ARG A 33 6.82 -10.08 -8.39
CA ARG A 33 8.18 -10.13 -8.91
C ARG A 33 8.76 -8.72 -8.96
N HIS A 34 9.98 -8.60 -8.48
CA HIS A 34 10.70 -7.34 -8.56
C HIS A 34 11.19 -7.09 -10.00
N PRO A 35 11.09 -5.86 -10.54
CA PRO A 35 11.55 -5.54 -11.90
C PRO A 35 13.01 -5.94 -12.19
N ASN A 36 13.87 -5.94 -11.16
CA ASN A 36 15.28 -6.30 -11.28
C ASN A 36 15.56 -7.81 -11.06
N ASP A 37 14.60 -8.60 -10.57
CA ASP A 37 14.76 -10.06 -10.42
C ASP A 37 14.47 -10.76 -11.77
N LYS A 38 15.35 -10.54 -12.77
CA LYS A 38 15.20 -11.04 -14.15
C LYS A 38 15.23 -12.56 -14.28
N GLU A 39 15.91 -13.22 -13.35
CA GLU A 39 15.99 -14.70 -13.29
C GLU A 39 14.94 -15.30 -12.34
N TYR A 40 14.10 -14.44 -11.74
CA TYR A 40 13.07 -14.80 -10.76
C TYR A 40 13.57 -15.71 -9.64
N THR A 41 14.79 -15.46 -9.18
CA THR A 41 15.53 -16.31 -8.24
C THR A 41 14.83 -16.47 -6.90
N LEU A 42 14.00 -15.50 -6.52
CA LEU A 42 13.27 -15.50 -5.26
C LEU A 42 11.85 -16.09 -5.38
N GLN A 43 11.43 -16.58 -6.55
CA GLN A 43 10.08 -17.07 -6.80
C GLN A 43 9.62 -18.11 -5.77
N ASN A 44 10.45 -19.12 -5.50
CA ASN A 44 10.13 -20.20 -4.55
C ASN A 44 9.98 -19.69 -3.12
N HIS A 45 10.77 -18.68 -2.74
CA HIS A 45 10.67 -18.04 -1.43
C HIS A 45 9.35 -17.27 -1.31
N TYR A 46 9.01 -16.44 -2.30
CA TYR A 46 7.74 -15.71 -2.33
C TYR A 46 6.52 -16.63 -2.40
N LYS A 47 6.59 -17.69 -3.21
CA LYS A 47 5.53 -18.70 -3.29
C LYS A 47 5.29 -19.33 -1.92
N SER A 48 6.36 -19.74 -1.24
CA SER A 48 6.27 -20.33 0.10
C SER A 48 5.67 -19.34 1.11
N MET A 49 6.11 -18.08 1.05
CA MET A 49 5.58 -17.02 1.91
C MET A 49 4.09 -16.76 1.66
N LEU A 50 3.67 -16.62 0.40
CA LEU A 50 2.27 -16.38 0.05
C LEU A 50 1.37 -17.57 0.42
N LEU A 51 1.86 -18.81 0.28
CA LEU A 51 1.15 -20.02 0.73
C LEU A 51 1.05 -20.09 2.26
N ALA A 52 2.01 -19.54 3.00
CA ALA A 52 1.98 -19.45 4.46
C ALA A 52 1.04 -18.35 4.98
N LEU A 53 0.54 -17.46 4.10
CA LEU A 53 -0.41 -16.39 4.42
C LEU A 53 -1.80 -16.75 3.88
N PRO A 54 -2.52 -17.71 4.49
CA PRO A 54 -3.82 -18.11 3.98
C PRO A 54 -4.81 -16.94 4.03
N PRO A 55 -5.82 -16.90 3.13
CA PRO A 55 -6.82 -15.83 3.13
C PRO A 55 -7.53 -15.63 4.48
N SER A 56 -7.65 -16.68 5.30
CA SER A 56 -8.18 -16.59 6.67
C SER A 56 -7.31 -15.72 7.58
N MET A 57 -5.98 -15.79 7.42
CA MET A 57 -5.02 -14.98 8.16
C MET A 57 -4.99 -13.54 7.66
N LEU A 58 -5.08 -13.33 6.34
CA LEU A 58 -5.24 -11.99 5.77
C LEU A 58 -6.54 -11.32 6.26
N ARG A 59 -7.63 -12.11 6.35
CA ARG A 59 -8.91 -11.64 6.88
C ARG A 59 -8.84 -11.34 8.37
N SER A 60 -8.13 -12.14 9.17
CA SER A 60 -7.98 -11.88 10.61
C SER A 60 -7.06 -10.70 10.91
N ALA A 61 -6.12 -10.38 10.01
CA ALA A 61 -5.30 -9.17 10.09
C ALA A 61 -6.12 -7.89 9.90
N LEU A 62 -7.31 -7.98 9.30
CA LEU A 62 -8.19 -6.84 9.06
C LEU A 62 -8.94 -6.46 10.35
N LYS A 63 -8.42 -5.47 11.09
CA LYS A 63 -9.06 -4.96 12.31
C LYS A 63 -10.38 -4.25 12.05
N SER A 64 -10.46 -3.49 10.96
CA SER A 64 -11.64 -2.75 10.54
C SER A 64 -11.78 -2.78 9.03
N ARG A 65 -13.03 -2.80 8.55
CA ARG A 65 -13.32 -2.72 7.12
C ARG A 65 -13.36 -1.25 6.69
N PRO A 66 -12.80 -0.90 5.51
CA PRO A 66 -13.01 0.42 4.95
C PRO A 66 -14.49 0.65 4.66
N LYS A 67 -14.94 1.92 4.71
CA LYS A 67 -16.30 2.27 4.30
C LYS A 67 -16.45 2.00 2.81
N ALA A 68 -17.61 1.48 2.41
CA ALA A 68 -17.88 1.19 0.99
C ALA A 68 -17.80 2.45 0.11
N SER A 69 -18.15 3.62 0.65
CA SER A 69 -18.02 4.92 -0.02
C SER A 69 -16.57 5.27 -0.35
N ASP A 70 -15.65 5.03 0.58
CA ASP A 70 -14.23 5.32 0.40
C ASP A 70 -13.65 4.41 -0.66
N LEU A 71 -13.95 3.11 -0.57
CA LEU A 71 -13.51 2.14 -1.57
C LEU A 71 -14.03 2.50 -2.97
N LYS A 72 -15.32 2.86 -3.08
CA LYS A 72 -15.91 3.30 -4.34
C LYS A 72 -15.18 4.53 -4.89
N ARG A 73 -14.91 5.55 -4.06
CA ARG A 73 -14.18 6.76 -4.47
C ARG A 73 -12.79 6.43 -5.03
N LEU A 74 -12.06 5.54 -4.37
CA LEU A 74 -10.72 5.10 -4.80
C LEU A 74 -10.79 4.35 -6.13
N LEU A 75 -11.72 3.40 -6.26
CA LEU A 75 -11.92 2.64 -7.50
C LEU A 75 -12.38 3.54 -8.66
N ASP A 76 -13.25 4.52 -8.41
CA ASP A 76 -13.68 5.51 -9.41
C ASP A 76 -12.49 6.37 -9.88
N LYS A 77 -11.48 6.64 -9.04
CA LYS A 77 -10.25 7.33 -9.46
C LYS A 77 -9.38 6.45 -10.35
N VAL A 78 -9.19 5.18 -9.97
CA VAL A 78 -8.45 4.19 -10.77
C VAL A 78 -9.10 3.99 -12.14
N GLU A 79 -10.44 3.86 -12.19
CA GLU A 79 -11.18 3.70 -13.45
C GLU A 79 -11.08 4.95 -14.34
N ARG A 80 -11.17 6.15 -13.78
CA ARG A 80 -10.99 7.39 -14.56
C ARG A 80 -9.60 7.46 -15.20
N ARG A 81 -8.55 7.10 -14.45
CA ARG A 81 -7.19 7.01 -15.00
C ARG A 81 -7.05 5.95 -16.08
N ARG A 82 -7.68 4.79 -15.91
CA ARG A 82 -7.68 3.74 -16.93
C ARG A 82 -8.23 4.24 -18.27
N ILE A 83 -9.28 5.06 -18.23
CA ILE A 83 -9.94 5.61 -19.42
C ILE A 83 -9.14 6.76 -20.04
N ASP A 84 -8.57 7.63 -19.21
CA ASP A 84 -7.87 8.85 -19.64
C ASP A 84 -6.65 9.12 -18.75
N PRO A 85 -5.51 8.45 -19.03
CA PRO A 85 -4.33 8.52 -18.17
C PRO A 85 -3.59 9.86 -18.21
N GLU A 86 -3.79 10.66 -19.27
CA GLU A 86 -3.12 11.95 -19.41
C GLU A 86 -3.76 13.02 -18.52
N ASN A 87 -5.08 12.98 -18.35
CA ASN A 87 -5.80 13.99 -17.54
C ASN A 87 -6.14 13.51 -16.12
N ASN A 88 -5.95 12.23 -15.80
CA ASN A 88 -6.28 11.68 -14.48
C ASN A 88 -5.03 11.04 -13.85
N PRO A 89 -4.43 11.64 -12.81
CA PRO A 89 -3.21 11.14 -12.19
C PRO A 89 -3.43 9.81 -11.46
N PRO A 90 -2.36 9.04 -11.21
CA PRO A 90 -2.46 7.79 -10.47
C PRO A 90 -2.99 8.01 -9.05
N LEU A 91 -3.54 6.94 -8.48
CA LEU A 91 -3.93 6.91 -7.08
C LEU A 91 -2.68 7.05 -6.20
N ILE A 92 -2.61 8.09 -5.38
CA ILE A 92 -1.43 8.39 -4.56
C ILE A 92 -1.55 7.67 -3.21
N VAL A 93 -0.60 6.78 -2.95
CA VAL A 93 -0.47 6.05 -1.68
C VAL A 93 0.76 6.56 -0.95
N LEU A 94 0.57 7.36 0.09
CA LEU A 94 1.66 7.77 0.98
C LEU A 94 1.93 6.67 2.00
N VAL A 95 3.18 6.25 2.09
CA VAL A 95 3.62 5.26 3.07
C VAL A 95 4.61 5.91 4.03
N MET A 96 4.25 5.87 5.31
CA MET A 96 5.07 6.31 6.45
C MET A 96 5.41 5.11 7.32
N GLY A 97 6.54 5.13 8.01
CA GLY A 97 6.96 4.04 8.87
C GLY A 97 8.42 4.15 9.28
N GLY A 98 8.87 3.13 10.03
CA GLY A 98 10.25 3.03 10.46
C GLY A 98 11.18 2.36 9.44
N SER A 99 12.28 1.80 9.93
CA SER A 99 13.38 1.25 9.12
C SER A 99 12.96 0.14 8.17
N VAL A 100 12.02 -0.72 8.59
CA VAL A 100 11.47 -1.79 7.74
C VAL A 100 10.75 -1.22 6.51
N THR A 101 9.98 -0.16 6.72
CA THR A 101 9.22 0.51 5.65
C THR A 101 10.11 1.38 4.77
N GLU A 102 11.14 1.99 5.34
CA GLU A 102 12.18 2.69 4.59
C GLU A 102 12.95 1.77 3.63
N GLY A 103 13.07 0.48 3.98
CA GLY A 103 13.85 -0.50 3.23
C GLY A 103 15.26 -0.73 3.80
N SER A 104 15.47 -0.46 5.09
CA SER A 104 16.72 -0.79 5.77
C SER A 104 17.03 -2.27 5.63
N HIS A 105 18.26 -2.59 5.20
CA HIS A 105 18.74 -3.96 4.94
C HIS A 105 17.98 -4.71 3.86
N CYS A 106 17.12 -4.04 3.09
CA CYS A 106 16.59 -4.63 1.89
C CYS A 106 17.72 -4.75 0.85
N LYS A 107 18.03 -5.99 0.47
CA LYS A 107 19.07 -6.31 -0.50
C LYS A 107 18.46 -7.17 -1.59
N GLU A 108 18.53 -6.68 -2.81
CA GLU A 108 18.26 -7.49 -4.01
C GLU A 108 19.49 -7.50 -4.91
N PRO A 109 19.63 -8.51 -5.77
CA PRO A 109 20.59 -8.45 -6.87
C PRO A 109 20.42 -7.11 -7.61
N ASP A 110 21.51 -6.38 -7.77
CA ASP A 110 21.56 -5.07 -8.44
C ASP A 110 20.81 -3.90 -7.76
N ILE A 111 20.31 -4.06 -6.53
CA ILE A 111 19.76 -2.98 -5.72
C ILE A 111 20.45 -2.95 -4.36
N SER A 112 21.45 -2.08 -4.26
CA SER A 112 22.08 -1.78 -2.99
C SER A 112 21.15 -0.89 -2.16
N ASN A 113 20.52 -1.46 -1.12
CA ASN A 113 19.86 -0.81 0.01
C ASN A 113 18.94 0.40 -0.31
N GLY A 114 17.65 0.26 -0.02
CA GLY A 114 16.79 1.42 0.19
C GLY A 114 15.34 1.23 -0.25
N ARG A 115 14.70 2.35 -0.55
CA ARG A 115 13.26 2.41 -0.87
C ARG A 115 12.89 1.60 -2.11
N GLY A 116 13.82 1.41 -3.05
CA GLY A 116 13.60 0.74 -4.33
C GLY A 116 13.41 -0.77 -4.27
N CYS A 117 13.68 -1.42 -3.12
CA CYS A 117 13.36 -2.84 -2.92
C CYS A 117 12.44 -3.06 -1.71
N ALA A 118 12.09 -1.98 -1.00
CA ALA A 118 11.21 -2.03 0.16
C ALA A 118 9.82 -2.59 -0.20
N TRP A 119 9.12 -3.13 0.78
CA TRP A 119 7.78 -3.69 0.57
C TRP A 119 6.79 -2.68 -0.01
N SER A 120 6.97 -1.38 0.28
CA SER A 120 6.15 -0.29 -0.24
C SER A 120 6.32 -0.09 -1.74
N PHE A 121 7.55 -0.21 -2.25
CA PHE A 121 7.80 -0.21 -3.70
C PHE A 121 7.15 -1.42 -4.36
N ARG A 122 7.36 -2.62 -3.79
CA ARG A 122 6.76 -3.87 -4.29
C ARG A 122 5.23 -3.84 -4.27
N LEU A 123 4.61 -3.17 -3.31
CA LEU A 123 3.17 -2.93 -3.29
C LEU A 123 2.73 -2.13 -4.52
N GLY A 124 3.45 -1.05 -4.85
CA GLY A 124 3.18 -0.24 -6.05
C GLY A 124 3.24 -1.07 -7.32
N GLU A 125 4.36 -1.76 -7.52
CA GLU A 125 4.59 -2.63 -8.69
C GLU A 125 3.54 -3.73 -8.80
N MET A 126 3.27 -4.44 -7.70
CA MET A 126 2.27 -5.51 -7.69
C MET A 126 0.89 -5.00 -8.09
N MET A 127 0.45 -3.87 -7.56
CA MET A 127 -0.86 -3.32 -7.89
C MET A 127 -0.94 -2.86 -9.35
N ASN A 128 0.10 -2.18 -9.86
CA ASN A 128 0.15 -1.75 -11.26
C ASN A 128 0.17 -2.95 -12.22
N GLN A 129 0.93 -3.99 -11.90
CA GLN A 129 0.95 -5.24 -12.68
C GLN A 129 -0.41 -5.97 -12.61
N LEU A 130 -1.06 -6.01 -11.43
CA LEU A 130 -2.39 -6.58 -11.30
C LEU A 130 -3.43 -5.81 -12.12
N PHE A 131 -3.37 -4.48 -12.18
CA PHE A 131 -4.29 -3.68 -12.96
C PHE A 131 -3.97 -3.65 -14.46
N GLY A 132 -2.72 -3.92 -14.84
CA GLY A 132 -2.21 -3.89 -16.21
C GLY A 132 -1.89 -2.49 -16.73
N PHE A 133 -1.80 -1.49 -15.84
CA PHE A 133 -1.43 -0.11 -16.17
C PHE A 133 -0.88 0.60 -14.92
N ASP A 134 -0.29 1.79 -15.10
CA ASP A 134 0.18 2.64 -14.01
C ASP A 134 -1.00 3.23 -13.22
N ALA A 135 -1.63 2.42 -12.38
CA ALA A 135 -2.86 2.76 -11.68
C ALA A 135 -2.60 3.53 -10.38
N ILE A 136 -1.52 3.18 -9.67
CA ILE A 136 -1.18 3.72 -8.37
C ILE A 136 0.28 4.19 -8.34
N HIS A 137 0.54 5.22 -7.54
CA HIS A 137 1.87 5.72 -7.26
C HIS A 137 2.11 5.70 -5.75
N VAL A 138 3.10 4.92 -5.33
CA VAL A 138 3.47 4.79 -3.91
C VAL A 138 4.60 5.76 -3.58
N VAL A 139 4.35 6.65 -2.62
CA VAL A 139 5.34 7.61 -2.12
C VAL A 139 5.80 7.15 -0.74
N ASN A 140 7.03 6.66 -0.65
CA ASN A 140 7.62 6.19 0.60
C ASN A 140 8.43 7.30 1.27
N ILE A 141 7.91 7.86 2.36
CA ILE A 141 8.61 8.86 3.19
C ILE A 141 9.06 8.29 4.55
N ALA A 142 9.06 6.97 4.69
CA ALA A 142 9.51 6.31 5.91
C ALA A 142 10.98 6.63 6.23
N SER A 143 11.28 6.60 7.52
CA SER A 143 12.59 6.95 8.08
C SER A 143 12.91 6.01 9.24
N GLY A 144 14.09 5.39 9.24
CA GLY A 144 14.55 4.57 10.35
C GLY A 144 14.55 5.29 11.70
N GLY A 145 14.26 4.55 12.77
CA GLY A 145 14.30 5.08 14.15
C GLY A 145 13.16 6.03 14.54
N THR A 146 12.08 6.08 13.76
CA THR A 146 10.95 6.99 14.00
C THR A 146 9.67 6.23 14.39
N SER A 147 8.67 6.94 14.89
CA SER A 147 7.41 6.41 15.44
C SER A 147 6.18 7.09 14.84
N SER A 148 4.99 6.65 15.24
CA SER A 148 3.72 7.31 14.87
C SER A 148 3.68 8.80 15.23
N ALA A 149 4.43 9.28 16.24
CA ALA A 149 4.56 10.70 16.53
C ALA A 149 5.09 11.53 15.34
N GLN A 150 6.02 10.97 14.55
CA GLN A 150 6.49 11.63 13.33
C GLN A 150 5.39 11.66 12.26
N GLY A 151 4.68 10.55 12.08
CA GLY A 151 3.53 10.47 11.17
C GLY A 151 2.46 11.50 11.51
N VAL A 152 2.17 11.71 12.79
CA VAL A 152 1.26 12.76 13.27
C VAL A 152 1.73 14.14 12.83
N ALA A 153 3.02 14.46 13.02
CA ALA A 153 3.57 15.75 12.62
C ALA A 153 3.46 15.98 11.11
N ILE A 154 3.77 14.96 10.31
CA ILE A 154 3.69 15.03 8.85
C ILE A 154 2.26 15.39 8.40
N VAL A 155 1.26 14.66 8.91
CA VAL A 155 -0.15 14.90 8.53
C VAL A 155 -0.64 16.24 9.08
N LYS A 156 -0.38 16.53 10.37
CA LYS A 156 -0.87 17.74 11.04
C LYS A 156 -0.39 19.03 10.38
N TYR A 157 0.87 19.05 9.94
CA TYR A 157 1.51 20.23 9.37
C TYR A 157 1.64 20.16 7.85
N TRP A 158 0.95 19.20 7.21
CA TRP A 158 0.94 19.03 5.75
C TRP A 158 2.36 18.96 5.15
N LEU A 159 3.28 18.25 5.83
CA LEU A 159 4.71 18.15 5.46
C LEU A 159 4.94 17.05 4.41
N TYR A 160 4.11 17.06 3.37
CA TYR A 160 4.27 16.13 2.25
C TYR A 160 5.37 16.60 1.29
N PRO A 161 5.96 15.71 0.49
CA PRO A 161 6.87 16.13 -0.57
C PRO A 161 6.13 16.92 -1.66
N ASP A 162 6.84 17.82 -2.34
CA ASP A 162 6.31 18.68 -3.41
C ASP A 162 5.56 17.91 -4.49
N SER A 163 5.96 16.67 -4.75
CA SER A 163 5.32 15.77 -5.73
C SER A 163 3.85 15.47 -5.42
N ILE A 164 3.40 15.61 -4.16
CA ILE A 164 2.02 15.34 -3.75
C ILE A 164 1.37 16.49 -2.97
N LEU A 165 2.11 17.54 -2.62
CA LEU A 165 1.59 18.68 -1.83
C LEU A 165 0.32 19.34 -2.38
N PRO A 166 0.13 19.54 -3.70
CA PRO A 166 -1.03 20.26 -4.22
C PRO A 166 -2.38 19.62 -3.88
N HIS A 167 -2.41 18.31 -3.66
CA HIS A 167 -3.65 17.55 -3.45
C HIS A 167 -3.60 16.62 -2.23
N GLY A 168 -2.41 16.36 -1.69
CA GLY A 168 -2.20 15.34 -0.68
C GLY A 168 -2.36 13.92 -1.23
N PRO A 169 -2.19 12.91 -0.36
CA PRO A 169 -2.39 11.51 -0.73
C PRO A 169 -3.87 11.09 -0.74
N ASP A 170 -4.23 10.09 -1.55
CA ASP A 170 -5.55 9.46 -1.52
C ASP A 170 -5.66 8.41 -0.41
N ILE A 171 -4.54 7.74 -0.11
CA ILE A 171 -4.38 6.71 0.92
C ILE A 171 -3.12 7.02 1.72
N ILE A 172 -3.23 6.92 3.05
CA ILE A 172 -2.07 6.99 3.95
C ILE A 172 -1.92 5.63 4.64
N VAL A 173 -0.72 5.05 4.53
CA VAL A 173 -0.34 3.84 5.26
C VAL A 173 0.60 4.22 6.40
N ASN A 174 0.14 3.98 7.63
CA ASN A 174 0.91 4.22 8.85
C ASN A 174 1.57 2.92 9.34
N ALA A 175 2.83 2.69 9.01
CA ALA A 175 3.56 1.45 9.24
C ALA A 175 4.67 1.58 10.31
N TYR A 176 4.34 2.18 11.47
CA TYR A 176 5.25 2.31 12.61
C TYR A 176 5.11 1.19 13.66
N GLY A 177 4.25 0.19 13.44
CA GLY A 177 3.88 -0.79 14.47
C GLY A 177 5.07 -1.46 15.20
N ALA A 178 6.15 -1.80 14.48
CA ALA A 178 7.35 -2.40 15.09
C ALA A 178 8.18 -1.39 15.92
N ASN A 179 8.15 -0.11 15.55
CA ASN A 179 8.84 0.95 16.29
C ASN A 179 8.03 1.34 17.52
N ASP A 180 6.72 1.52 17.35
CA ASP A 180 5.79 1.88 18.41
C ASP A 180 5.70 0.78 19.48
N SER A 181 5.80 -0.50 19.11
CA SER A 181 5.83 -1.62 20.06
C SER A 181 7.13 -1.72 20.85
N ASN A 182 8.23 -1.19 20.32
CA ASN A 182 9.54 -1.19 20.99
C ASN A 182 9.72 -0.01 21.94
N VAL A 183 8.84 1.00 21.89
CA VAL A 183 8.75 2.04 22.90
C VAL A 183 7.85 1.50 24.02
N TRP A 184 8.48 1.04 25.11
CA TRP A 184 7.86 0.39 26.28
C TRP A 184 6.93 1.28 27.11
N SER A 185 6.06 2.07 26.50
CA SER A 185 5.19 3.00 27.22
C SER A 185 3.80 3.09 26.60
N ALA A 186 2.80 3.38 27.45
CA ALA A 186 1.41 3.65 27.05
C ALA A 186 1.28 4.76 25.98
N SER A 187 2.35 5.53 25.74
CA SER A 187 2.41 6.55 24.68
C SER A 187 2.21 6.00 23.28
N SER A 188 2.55 4.73 23.00
CA SER A 188 2.50 4.19 21.64
C SER A 188 1.06 3.98 21.13
N LEU A 189 0.16 3.50 22.00
CA LEU A 189 -1.27 3.42 21.69
C LEU A 189 -1.90 4.80 21.54
N GLU A 190 -1.56 5.73 22.44
CA GLU A 190 -2.03 7.11 22.37
C GLU A 190 -1.58 7.81 21.08
N GLU A 191 -0.34 7.57 20.65
CA GLU A 191 0.20 8.11 19.38
C GLU A 191 -0.51 7.54 18.15
N MET A 192 -0.83 6.25 18.14
CA MET A 192 -1.62 5.62 17.07
C MET A 192 -3.05 6.17 17.01
N GLU A 193 -3.71 6.32 18.16
CA GLU A 193 -5.06 6.90 18.23
C GLU A 193 -5.05 8.37 17.80
N ARG A 194 -4.04 9.12 18.25
CA ARG A 194 -3.82 10.52 17.84
C ARG A 194 -3.58 10.64 16.35
N PHE A 195 -2.84 9.71 15.74
CA PHE A 195 -2.65 9.68 14.29
C PHE A 195 -3.97 9.57 13.54
N VAL A 196 -4.84 8.64 13.96
CA VAL A 196 -6.16 8.45 13.35
C VAL A 196 -6.99 9.73 13.47
N GLU A 197 -7.03 10.33 14.66
CA GLU A 197 -7.82 11.53 14.91
C GLU A 197 -7.31 12.76 14.15
N VAL A 198 -5.99 12.97 14.10
CA VAL A 198 -5.38 14.06 13.32
C VAL A 198 -5.64 13.87 11.84
N THR A 199 -5.48 12.66 11.32
CA THR A 199 -5.77 12.36 9.92
C THR A 199 -7.22 12.65 9.60
N ARG A 200 -8.15 12.17 10.42
CA ARG A 200 -9.58 12.42 10.24
C ARG A 200 -9.89 13.92 10.21
N LYS A 201 -9.43 14.68 11.20
CA LYS A 201 -9.65 16.14 11.27
C LYS A 201 -9.06 16.89 10.08
N THR A 202 -7.86 16.50 9.65
CA THR A 202 -7.16 17.17 8.55
C THR A 202 -7.90 16.95 7.23
N PHE A 203 -8.41 15.75 6.97
CA PHE A 203 -9.05 15.40 5.70
C PHE A 203 -10.58 15.59 5.67
N GLU A 204 -11.25 15.64 6.83
CA GLU A 204 -12.69 16.01 6.91
C GLU A 204 -12.90 17.52 6.93
N GLY A 205 -11.86 18.31 7.24
CA GLY A 205 -11.89 19.78 7.24
C GLY A 205 -11.52 20.43 5.90
N LEU A 206 -11.14 19.63 4.91
CA LEU A 206 -10.83 20.03 3.52
C LEU A 206 -12.04 19.75 2.62
#